data_AF-A0A1H9WC02-F1
#
_entry.id   AF-A0A1H9WC02-F1
#
_cell.length_a   1.000
_cell.length_b   1.000
_cell.length_c   1.000
_cell.angle_alpha   90.00
_cell.angle_beta   90.00
_cell.angle_gamma   90.00
#
_symmetry.space_group_name_H-M   'P 1'
#
loop_
_entity.id
_entity.type
_entity.pdbx_description
1 polymer ?
#
loop_
_entity_poly.entity_id
_entity_poly.type
_entity_poly.pdbx_seq_one_letter_code
_entity_poly.pdbx_strand_id
1 'polypeptide(L)'
;MIKNIFRGAAIGITETVPGVSGSTVAMILGIYGQLIYSLSSLTTDKRNEQLPFLLTLGIGMLFGFAVSIYLIDYLLSTYRTPTLLFFAGIITGFLPFLCKEAVSKSHTYFQKTHFFIIILFFLLVAGGQFFGGGIDMNTADLSVGNYLFLGLAGTVASTALVLPGISGALILTILGVYEVATASVLTLHLPVILPILAGLILGVLFTSRLVRFLLEKYTMETYSAMIGLVAGSIIAVFHNAGGLMEAQVLIVSLLTFMAGLFLVSILKKVQNAG
;
A
#
# COMPACT_ATOMS: atom_id res chain seq x y z
N MET A 1 9.62 -2.82 21.65
CA MET A 1 8.86 -1.58 21.41
C MET A 1 9.57 -0.65 20.43
N ILE A 2 10.80 -0.19 20.70
CA ILE A 2 11.54 0.75 19.83
C ILE A 2 11.68 0.27 18.37
N LYS A 3 11.97 -1.03 18.15
CA LYS A 3 12.04 -1.63 16.81
C LYS A 3 10.75 -1.43 15.99
N ASN A 4 9.58 -1.44 16.64
CA ASN A 4 8.30 -1.26 15.95
C ASN A 4 8.06 0.20 15.56
N ILE A 5 8.59 1.16 16.34
CA ILE A 5 8.54 2.58 15.98
C ILE A 5 9.31 2.82 14.67
N PHE A 6 10.52 2.28 14.54
CA PHE A 6 11.30 2.39 13.30
C PHE A 6 10.64 1.69 12.11
N ARG A 7 10.07 0.51 12.32
CA ARG A 7 9.30 -0.20 11.29
C ARG A 7 8.06 0.57 10.87
N GLY A 8 7.37 1.18 11.83
CA GLY A 8 6.25 2.08 11.59
C GLY A 8 6.68 3.29 10.78
N ALA A 9 7.79 3.94 11.17
CA ALA A 9 8.32 5.09 10.45
C ALA A 9 8.65 4.77 8.99
N ALA A 10 9.25 3.61 8.71
CA ALA A 10 9.48 3.15 7.35
C ALA A 10 8.16 3.00 6.55
N ILE A 11 7.11 2.42 7.14
CA ILE A 11 5.78 2.33 6.54
C ILE A 11 5.22 3.74 6.25
N GLY A 12 5.30 4.64 7.23
CA GLY A 12 4.81 6.02 7.11
C GLY A 12 5.52 6.83 6.03
N ILE A 13 6.85 6.69 5.92
CA ILE A 13 7.65 7.30 4.86
C ILE A 13 7.15 6.84 3.50
N THR A 14 6.95 5.53 3.33
CA THR A 14 6.52 4.99 2.03
C THR A 14 5.10 5.38 1.65
N GLU A 15 4.23 5.63 2.62
CA GLU A 15 2.85 6.08 2.35
C GLU A 15 2.79 7.52 1.81
N THR A 16 3.85 8.32 1.99
CA THR A 16 3.96 9.64 1.34
C THR A 16 4.29 9.56 -0.15
N VAL A 17 4.67 8.38 -0.65
CA VAL A 17 5.11 8.20 -2.04
C VAL A 17 3.96 7.65 -2.89
N PRO A 18 3.52 8.35 -3.93
CA PRO A 18 2.47 7.88 -4.82
C PRO A 18 2.82 6.53 -5.47
N GLY A 19 1.87 5.60 -5.44
CA GLY A 19 2.02 4.28 -6.06
C GLY A 19 2.80 3.24 -5.23
N VAL A 20 3.28 3.61 -4.04
CA VAL A 20 3.96 2.70 -3.10
C VAL A 20 3.05 2.45 -1.91
N SER A 21 2.85 1.18 -1.54
CA SER A 21 1.95 0.81 -0.43
C SER A 21 2.74 0.48 0.84
N GLY A 22 2.35 1.06 1.98
CA GLY A 22 2.94 0.77 3.28
C GLY A 22 2.85 -0.71 3.69
N SER A 23 1.83 -1.45 3.25
CA SER A 23 1.67 -2.88 3.51
C SER A 23 2.73 -3.72 2.77
N THR A 24 3.20 -3.28 1.58
CA THR A 24 4.36 -3.86 0.89
C THR A 24 5.63 -3.71 1.74
N VAL A 25 5.83 -2.54 2.35
CA VAL A 25 6.99 -2.32 3.25
C VAL A 25 6.87 -3.11 4.54
N ALA A 26 5.66 -3.25 5.09
CA ALA A 26 5.43 -4.13 6.24
C ALA A 26 5.83 -5.60 5.94
N MET A 27 5.64 -6.07 4.70
CA MET A 27 6.11 -7.39 4.26
C MET A 27 7.62 -7.46 4.06
N ILE A 28 8.23 -6.43 3.48
CA ILE A 28 9.70 -6.33 3.35
C ILE A 28 10.36 -6.43 4.73
N LEU A 29 9.78 -5.75 5.73
CA LEU A 29 10.26 -5.72 7.11
C LEU A 29 9.88 -6.96 7.95
N GLY A 30 9.10 -7.88 7.38
CA GLY A 30 8.70 -9.14 8.04
C GLY A 30 7.67 -8.98 9.16
N ILE A 31 6.93 -7.88 9.20
CA ILE A 31 5.92 -7.62 10.23
C ILE A 31 4.48 -7.72 9.74
N TYR A 32 4.28 -7.94 8.44
CA TYR A 32 2.96 -8.04 7.83
C TYR A 32 2.05 -9.07 8.50
N GLY A 33 2.53 -10.29 8.73
CA GLY A 33 1.73 -11.33 9.40
C GLY A 33 1.28 -10.91 10.81
N GLN A 34 2.17 -10.28 11.59
CA GLN A 34 1.84 -9.73 12.91
C GLN A 34 0.83 -8.58 12.81
N LEU A 35 0.97 -7.70 11.79
CA LEU A 35 0.05 -6.61 11.53
C LEU A 35 -1.36 -7.12 11.23
N ILE A 36 -1.50 -8.04 10.28
CA ILE A 36 -2.79 -8.64 9.91
C ILE A 36 -3.42 -9.38 11.10
N TYR A 37 -2.62 -10.13 11.86
CA TYR A 37 -3.08 -10.79 13.08
C TYR A 37 -3.59 -9.78 14.11
N SER A 38 -2.85 -8.71 14.34
CA SER A 38 -3.18 -7.68 15.33
C SER A 38 -4.47 -6.95 14.95
N LEU A 39 -4.59 -6.53 13.68
CA LEU A 39 -5.78 -5.85 13.15
C LEU A 39 -7.02 -6.74 13.20
N SER A 40 -6.91 -8.00 12.76
CA SER A 40 -8.05 -8.94 12.77
C SER A 40 -8.53 -9.29 14.18
N SER A 41 -7.65 -9.19 15.17
CA SER A 41 -7.93 -9.51 16.58
C SER A 41 -8.43 -8.32 17.41
N LEU A 42 -8.48 -7.10 16.86
CA LEU A 42 -9.00 -5.90 17.54
C LEU A 42 -10.45 -6.01 17.99
N THR A 43 -11.21 -6.88 17.33
CA THR A 43 -12.64 -7.13 17.53
C THR A 43 -12.88 -8.45 18.28
N THR A 44 -11.85 -8.96 18.96
CA THR A 44 -11.87 -10.18 19.79
C THR A 44 -11.37 -9.86 21.21
N ASP A 45 -11.48 -10.82 22.13
CA ASP A 45 -11.01 -10.64 23.51
C ASP A 45 -9.50 -10.37 23.62
N LYS A 46 -8.73 -10.73 22.58
CA LYS A 46 -7.28 -10.51 22.51
C LYS A 46 -6.89 -9.06 22.15
N ARG A 47 -7.85 -8.14 21.98
CA ARG A 47 -7.57 -6.76 21.53
C ARG A 47 -6.50 -6.06 22.37
N ASN A 48 -6.56 -6.24 23.70
CA ASN A 48 -5.67 -5.55 24.64
C ASN A 48 -4.21 -6.03 24.51
N GLU A 49 -3.99 -7.28 24.08
CA GLU A 49 -2.66 -7.83 23.82
C GLU A 49 -2.05 -7.26 22.53
N GLN A 50 -2.89 -6.93 21.55
CA GLN A 50 -2.45 -6.46 20.23
C GLN A 50 -2.32 -4.93 20.15
N LEU A 51 -3.06 -4.20 20.99
CA LEU A 51 -3.04 -2.73 21.05
C LEU A 51 -1.63 -2.14 21.22
N PRO A 52 -0.76 -2.63 22.13
CA PRO A 52 0.59 -2.07 22.27
C PRO A 52 1.43 -2.17 20.98
N PHE A 53 1.30 -3.27 20.24
CA PHE A 53 1.96 -3.41 18.94
C PHE A 53 1.43 -2.39 17.93
N LEU A 54 0.10 -2.29 17.79
CA LEU A 54 -0.54 -1.36 16.85
C LEU A 54 -0.27 0.11 17.19
N LEU A 55 -0.28 0.47 18.47
CA LEU A 55 0.02 1.83 18.93
C LEU A 55 1.48 2.18 18.67
N THR A 56 2.43 1.31 19.02
CA THR A 56 3.86 1.60 18.77
C THR A 56 4.18 1.66 17.28
N LEU A 57 3.57 0.81 16.46
CA LEU A 57 3.71 0.85 15.01
C LEU A 57 3.05 2.11 14.43
N GLY A 58 1.84 2.45 14.89
CA GLY A 58 1.07 3.61 14.44
C GLY A 58 1.76 4.93 14.79
N ILE A 59 2.32 5.07 15.99
CA ILE A 59 3.14 6.23 16.37
C ILE A 59 4.34 6.37 15.42
N GLY A 60 5.02 5.26 15.15
CA GLY A 60 6.10 5.24 14.16
C GLY A 60 5.63 5.71 12.79
N MET A 61 4.52 5.17 12.30
CA MET A 61 3.94 5.50 10.99
C MET A 61 3.57 6.99 10.88
N LEU A 62 2.87 7.54 11.88
CA LEU A 62 2.53 8.95 11.91
C LEU A 62 3.78 9.84 11.96
N PHE A 63 4.76 9.48 12.78
CA PHE A 63 6.03 10.20 12.85
C PHE A 63 6.80 10.16 11.51
N GLY A 64 6.93 8.97 10.91
CA GLY A 64 7.60 8.80 9.62
C GLY A 64 6.93 9.60 8.52
N PHE A 65 5.61 9.52 8.42
CA PHE A 65 4.81 10.30 7.47
C PHE A 65 4.99 11.81 7.67
N ALA A 66 4.84 12.30 8.90
CA ALA A 66 4.94 13.73 9.21
C ALA A 66 6.33 14.30 8.91
N VAL A 67 7.39 13.55 9.20
CA VAL A 67 8.77 13.98 8.91
C VAL A 67 9.08 13.91 7.41
N SER A 68 8.56 12.91 6.69
CA SER A 68 8.90 12.72 5.30
C SER A 68 8.07 13.53 4.32
N ILE A 69 6.90 14.07 4.70
CA ILE A 69 5.99 14.74 3.77
C ILE A 69 6.68 15.87 2.99
N TYR A 70 7.44 16.74 3.67
CA TYR A 70 8.16 17.84 3.02
C TYR A 70 9.35 17.36 2.18
N LEU A 71 10.07 16.34 2.66
CA LEU A 71 11.22 15.79 1.95
C LEU A 71 10.78 15.08 0.66
N ILE A 72 9.74 14.26 0.74
CA ILE A 72 9.22 13.50 -0.38
C ILE A 72 8.52 14.41 -1.38
N ASP A 73 7.81 15.44 -0.92
CA ASP A 73 7.25 16.48 -1.80
C ASP A 73 8.36 17.23 -2.58
N TYR A 74 9.44 17.63 -1.91
CA TYR A 74 10.61 18.24 -2.57
C TYR A 74 11.27 17.28 -3.59
N LEU A 75 11.45 16.02 -3.22
CA LEU A 75 12.04 15.01 -4.10
C LEU A 75 11.14 14.71 -5.31
N LEU A 76 9.84 14.66 -5.13
CA LEU A 76 8.89 14.40 -6.22
C LEU A 76 8.68 15.61 -7.13
N SER A 77 8.82 16.84 -6.62
CA SER A 77 8.76 18.06 -7.44
C SER A 77 10.05 18.33 -8.22
N THR A 78 11.23 17.99 -7.65
CA THR A 78 12.54 18.27 -8.27
C THR A 78 13.14 17.06 -9.00
N TYR A 79 13.03 15.87 -8.43
CA TYR A 79 13.68 14.63 -8.88
C TYR A 79 12.68 13.48 -9.07
N ARG A 80 11.49 13.79 -9.61
CA ARG A 80 10.36 12.86 -9.71
C ARG A 80 10.73 11.46 -10.19
N THR A 81 11.34 11.35 -11.37
CA THR A 81 11.65 10.05 -11.98
C THR A 81 12.71 9.27 -11.21
N PRO A 82 13.86 9.85 -10.80
CA PRO A 82 14.80 9.16 -9.91
C PRO A 82 14.18 8.67 -8.60
N THR A 83 13.33 9.48 -7.97
CA THR A 83 12.65 9.12 -6.71
C THR A 83 11.68 7.97 -6.91
N LEU A 84 10.82 8.03 -7.93
CA LEU A 84 9.89 6.94 -8.23
C LEU A 84 10.62 5.65 -8.63
N LEU A 85 11.71 5.74 -9.41
CA LEU A 85 12.50 4.56 -9.77
C LEU A 85 13.23 3.94 -8.58
N PHE A 86 13.64 4.73 -7.58
CA PHE A 86 14.14 4.17 -6.31
C PHE A 86 13.12 3.22 -5.68
N PHE A 87 11.86 3.66 -5.55
CA PHE A 87 10.80 2.82 -4.98
C PHE A 87 10.39 1.67 -5.90
N ALA A 88 10.38 1.87 -7.22
CA ALA A 88 10.18 0.78 -8.17
C ALA A 88 11.27 -0.29 -8.01
N GLY A 89 12.53 0.11 -7.76
CA GLY A 89 13.64 -0.78 -7.44
C GLY A 89 13.40 -1.58 -6.16
N ILE A 90 12.89 -0.95 -5.11
CA ILE A 90 12.49 -1.65 -3.87
C ILE A 90 11.40 -2.69 -4.16
N ILE A 91 10.32 -2.30 -4.85
CA ILE A 91 9.19 -3.20 -5.15
C ILE A 91 9.66 -4.37 -6.03
N THR A 92 10.44 -4.10 -7.07
CA THR A 92 11.00 -5.10 -7.98
C THR A 92 11.92 -6.07 -7.23
N GLY A 93 12.79 -5.54 -6.37
CA GLY A 93 13.72 -6.34 -5.58
C GLY A 93 13.02 -7.23 -4.56
N PHE A 94 11.84 -6.83 -4.11
CA PHE A 94 11.03 -7.60 -3.17
C PHE A 94 10.28 -8.76 -3.84
N LEU A 95 9.89 -8.62 -5.11
CA LEU A 95 9.05 -9.58 -5.83
C LEU A 95 9.58 -11.03 -5.80
N PRO A 96 10.88 -11.32 -6.01
CA PRO A 96 11.41 -12.68 -5.89
C PRO A 96 11.30 -13.25 -4.48
N PHE A 97 11.43 -12.41 -3.43
CA PHE A 97 11.25 -12.85 -2.05
C PHE A 97 9.79 -13.20 -1.76
N LEU A 98 8.85 -12.42 -2.31
CA LEU A 98 7.43 -12.69 -2.19
C LEU A 98 7.05 -14.03 -2.84
N CYS A 99 7.59 -14.32 -4.03
CA CYS A 99 7.39 -15.62 -4.69
C CYS A 99 7.97 -16.79 -3.88
N LYS A 100 9.15 -16.61 -3.28
CA LYS A 100 9.76 -17.63 -2.41
C LYS A 100 8.94 -17.85 -1.13
N GLU A 101 8.45 -16.77 -0.53
CA GLU A 101 7.61 -16.82 0.67
C GLU A 101 6.28 -17.53 0.38
N ALA A 102 5.68 -17.30 -0.79
CA ALA A 102 4.49 -17.99 -1.26
C ALA A 102 4.65 -19.51 -1.23
N VAL A 103 5.71 -20.04 -1.87
CA VAL A 103 5.99 -21.48 -1.92
C VAL A 103 6.36 -22.02 -0.53
N SER A 104 7.14 -21.27 0.24
CA SER A 104 7.56 -21.69 1.59
C SER A 104 6.39 -21.77 2.57
N LYS A 105 5.40 -20.89 2.47
CA LYS A 105 4.25 -20.83 3.40
C LYS A 105 3.10 -21.74 2.96
N SER A 106 2.90 -21.93 1.66
CA SER A 106 1.85 -22.81 1.14
C SER A 106 2.26 -24.28 1.02
N HIS A 107 3.57 -24.57 1.14
CA HIS A 107 4.15 -25.88 0.85
C HIS A 107 3.80 -26.43 -0.55
N THR A 108 3.44 -25.54 -1.48
CA THR A 108 2.96 -25.89 -2.83
C THR A 108 3.62 -25.01 -3.89
N TYR A 109 3.94 -25.58 -5.06
CA TYR A 109 4.50 -24.84 -6.19
C TYR A 109 3.42 -24.12 -7.02
N PHE A 110 3.84 -23.15 -7.84
CA PHE A 110 2.93 -22.41 -8.72
C PHE A 110 2.30 -23.33 -9.78
N GLN A 111 0.97 -23.34 -9.84
CA GLN A 111 0.16 -24.03 -10.84
C GLN A 111 -0.45 -23.03 -11.82
N LYS A 112 -1.04 -23.51 -12.92
CA LYS A 112 -1.65 -22.66 -13.96
C LYS A 112 -2.74 -21.72 -13.40
N THR A 113 -3.52 -22.19 -12.42
CA THR A 113 -4.52 -21.40 -11.71
C THR A 113 -3.91 -20.19 -10.99
N HIS A 114 -2.74 -20.36 -10.39
CA HIS A 114 -2.02 -19.29 -9.68
C HIS A 114 -1.53 -18.20 -10.64
N PHE A 115 -1.02 -18.58 -11.82
CA PHE A 115 -0.64 -17.62 -12.85
C PHE A 115 -1.83 -16.82 -13.38
N PHE A 116 -3.01 -17.44 -13.51
CA PHE A 116 -4.23 -16.72 -13.85
C PHE A 116 -4.58 -15.66 -12.81
N ILE A 117 -4.49 -16.00 -11.51
CA ILE A 117 -4.72 -15.04 -10.41
C ILE A 117 -3.70 -13.90 -10.45
N ILE A 118 -2.41 -14.19 -10.66
CA ILE A 118 -1.35 -13.17 -10.78
C ILE A 118 -1.69 -12.20 -11.91
N ILE A 119 -2.03 -12.71 -13.10
CA ILE A 119 -2.36 -11.88 -14.26
C ILE A 119 -3.61 -11.02 -14.01
N LEU A 120 -4.65 -11.60 -13.41
CA LEU A 120 -5.89 -10.89 -13.09
C LEU A 120 -5.62 -9.68 -12.19
N PHE A 121 -4.89 -9.89 -11.09
CA PHE A 121 -4.58 -8.81 -10.13
C PHE A 121 -3.53 -7.83 -10.66
N PHE A 122 -2.60 -8.29 -11.49
CA PHE A 122 -1.68 -7.40 -12.22
C PHE A 122 -2.44 -6.45 -13.13
N LEU A 123 -3.36 -6.97 -13.95
CA LEU A 123 -4.18 -6.16 -14.86
C LEU A 123 -5.12 -5.22 -14.12
N LEU A 124 -5.63 -5.61 -12.95
CA LEU A 124 -6.44 -4.73 -12.11
C LEU A 124 -5.66 -3.47 -11.73
N VAL A 125 -4.42 -3.61 -11.24
CA VAL A 125 -3.61 -2.45 -10.79
C VAL A 125 -3.04 -1.66 -11.96
N ALA A 126 -2.48 -2.36 -12.95
CA ALA A 126 -1.88 -1.73 -14.12
C ALA A 126 -2.94 -1.04 -15.00
N GLY A 127 -4.09 -1.68 -15.17
CA GLY A 127 -5.24 -1.13 -15.89
C GLY A 127 -5.93 0.00 -15.11
N GLY A 128 -5.97 -0.11 -13.78
CA GLY A 128 -6.57 0.90 -12.89
C GLY A 128 -6.05 2.32 -13.09
N GLN A 129 -4.80 2.48 -13.56
CA GLN A 129 -4.22 3.79 -13.88
C GLN A 129 -4.98 4.54 -14.99
N PHE A 130 -5.69 3.81 -15.86
CA PHE A 130 -6.42 4.36 -17.01
C PHE A 130 -7.90 4.62 -16.71
N PHE A 131 -8.42 4.16 -15.57
CA PHE A 131 -9.83 4.28 -15.20
C PHE A 131 -10.13 5.49 -14.29
N GLY A 132 -9.18 6.39 -14.08
CA GLY A 132 -9.33 7.59 -13.26
C GLY A 132 -10.19 8.66 -13.93
N GLY A 133 -11.51 8.57 -13.77
CA GLY A 133 -12.45 9.67 -14.03
C GLY A 133 -12.99 10.21 -12.71
N GLY A 134 -12.93 11.54 -12.51
CA GLY A 134 -13.52 12.17 -11.33
C GLY A 134 -15.04 12.11 -11.40
N ILE A 135 -15.69 11.73 -10.30
CA ILE A 135 -17.12 11.96 -10.13
C ILE A 135 -17.26 13.43 -9.71
N ASP A 136 -18.01 14.19 -10.50
CA ASP A 136 -18.28 15.60 -10.19
C ASP A 136 -19.30 15.66 -9.03
N MET A 137 -18.80 15.61 -7.80
CA MET A 137 -19.62 15.72 -6.59
C MET A 137 -19.58 17.14 -6.07
N ASN A 138 -20.75 17.78 -6.03
CA ASN A 138 -20.88 19.06 -5.36
C ASN A 138 -20.81 18.85 -3.83
N THR A 139 -19.69 19.26 -3.24
CA THR A 139 -19.42 19.09 -1.80
C THR A 139 -20.27 20.01 -0.91
N ALA A 140 -20.89 21.05 -1.48
CA ALA A 140 -21.75 21.99 -0.75
C ALA A 140 -23.18 21.45 -0.52
N ASP A 141 -23.63 20.48 -1.31
CA ASP A 141 -24.98 19.90 -1.20
C ASP A 141 -24.93 18.37 -1.40
N LEU A 142 -24.44 17.68 -0.37
CA LEU A 142 -24.29 16.23 -0.39
C LEU A 142 -25.61 15.55 -0.02
N SER A 143 -26.14 14.78 -0.95
CA SER A 143 -27.27 13.90 -0.68
C SER A 143 -26.90 12.77 0.29
N VAL A 144 -27.90 12.16 0.94
CA VAL A 144 -27.70 10.95 1.76
C VAL A 144 -27.00 9.83 0.96
N GLY A 145 -27.30 9.72 -0.33
CA GLY A 145 -26.64 8.77 -1.23
C GLY A 145 -25.14 9.03 -1.38
N ASN A 146 -24.73 10.30 -1.43
CA ASN A 146 -23.32 10.67 -1.53
C ASN A 146 -22.56 10.29 -0.26
N TYR A 147 -23.12 10.56 0.92
CA TYR A 147 -22.51 10.14 2.20
C TYR A 147 -22.34 8.63 2.31
N LEU A 148 -23.35 7.85 1.89
CA LEU A 148 -23.27 6.39 1.85
C LEU A 148 -22.18 5.93 0.89
N PHE A 149 -22.12 6.50 -0.31
CA PHE A 149 -21.11 6.17 -1.31
C PHE A 149 -19.68 6.52 -0.83
N LEU A 150 -19.49 7.66 -0.18
CA LEU A 150 -18.21 8.03 0.44
C LEU A 150 -17.78 7.03 1.53
N GLY A 151 -18.72 6.57 2.36
CA GLY A 151 -18.46 5.52 3.34
C GLY A 151 -18.12 4.17 2.70
N LEU A 152 -18.83 3.77 1.64
CA LEU A 152 -18.49 2.56 0.88
C LEU A 152 -17.13 2.68 0.21
N ALA A 153 -16.80 3.85 -0.35
CA ALA A 153 -15.50 4.10 -0.96
C ALA A 153 -14.37 3.99 0.07
N GLY A 154 -14.55 4.54 1.27
CA GLY A 154 -13.61 4.34 2.38
C GLY A 154 -13.46 2.86 2.77
N THR A 155 -14.57 2.11 2.78
CA THR A 155 -14.57 0.67 3.08
C THR A 155 -13.78 -0.11 2.03
N VAL A 156 -13.96 0.17 0.75
CA VAL A 156 -13.21 -0.49 -0.34
C VAL A 156 -11.75 -0.04 -0.34
N ALA A 157 -11.47 1.26 -0.11
CA ALA A 157 -10.12 1.80 -0.03
C ALA A 157 -9.31 1.21 1.13
N SER A 158 -9.96 0.81 2.23
CA SER A 158 -9.30 0.11 3.33
C SER A 158 -8.59 -1.17 2.91
N THR A 159 -9.03 -1.82 1.82
CA THR A 159 -8.40 -3.04 1.31
C THR A 159 -6.95 -2.79 0.92
N ALA A 160 -6.63 -1.59 0.44
CA ALA A 160 -5.27 -1.19 0.08
C ALA A 160 -4.35 -0.97 1.30
N LEU A 161 -4.91 -0.64 2.47
CA LEU A 161 -4.14 -0.55 3.71
C LEU A 161 -3.74 -1.95 4.22
N VAL A 162 -4.55 -2.96 3.89
CA VAL A 162 -4.36 -4.33 4.35
C VAL A 162 -3.59 -5.17 3.34
N LEU A 163 -3.86 -5.04 2.03
CA LEU A 163 -3.23 -5.84 0.98
C LEU A 163 -1.99 -5.14 0.40
N PRO A 164 -0.86 -5.85 0.20
CA PRO A 164 0.32 -5.30 -0.47
C PRO A 164 0.08 -5.02 -1.95
N GLY A 165 0.76 -4.00 -2.46
CA GLY A 165 0.77 -3.67 -3.89
C GLY A 165 -0.38 -2.81 -4.38
N ILE A 166 -1.30 -2.36 -3.51
CA ILE A 166 -2.27 -1.31 -3.84
C ILE A 166 -2.21 -0.21 -2.77
N SER A 167 -2.32 1.06 -3.17
CA SER A 167 -2.48 2.20 -2.25
C SER A 167 -3.94 2.64 -2.14
N GLY A 168 -4.34 3.19 -0.99
CA GLY A 168 -5.71 3.68 -0.78
C GLY A 168 -6.09 4.77 -1.77
N ALA A 169 -5.13 5.63 -2.11
CA ALA A 169 -5.26 6.64 -3.16
C ALA A 169 -5.71 6.03 -4.50
N LEU A 170 -5.08 4.93 -4.94
CA LEU A 170 -5.44 4.28 -6.20
C LEU A 170 -6.91 3.82 -6.21
N ILE A 171 -7.36 3.18 -5.13
CA ILE A 171 -8.74 2.71 -5.03
C ILE A 171 -9.70 3.90 -5.07
N LEU A 172 -9.41 4.97 -4.34
CA LEU A 172 -10.23 6.18 -4.36
C LEU A 172 -10.26 6.85 -5.74
N THR A 173 -9.16 6.79 -6.50
CA THR A 173 -9.09 7.29 -7.88
C THR A 173 -9.95 6.45 -8.82
N ILE A 174 -9.88 5.12 -8.71
CA ILE A 174 -10.72 4.20 -9.50
C ILE A 174 -12.21 4.43 -9.19
N LEU A 175 -12.53 4.75 -7.94
CA LEU A 175 -13.89 5.08 -7.51
C LEU A 175 -14.29 6.54 -7.80
N GLY A 176 -13.38 7.35 -8.36
CA GLY A 176 -13.62 8.74 -8.75
C GLY A 176 -13.81 9.73 -7.60
N VAL A 177 -13.47 9.35 -6.36
CA VAL A 177 -13.65 10.17 -5.14
C VAL A 177 -12.35 10.76 -4.60
N TYR A 178 -11.20 10.43 -5.22
CA TYR A 178 -9.89 10.85 -4.74
C TYR A 178 -9.77 12.37 -4.60
N GLU A 179 -10.11 13.14 -5.64
CA GLU A 179 -10.04 14.61 -5.63
C GLU A 179 -10.95 15.24 -4.56
N VAL A 180 -12.16 14.70 -4.41
CA VAL A 180 -13.10 15.14 -3.38
C VAL A 180 -12.55 14.87 -1.98
N ALA A 181 -11.93 13.70 -1.78
CA ALA A 181 -11.33 13.33 -0.50
C ALA A 181 -10.11 14.19 -0.16
N THR A 182 -9.18 14.40 -1.10
CA THR A 182 -7.97 15.21 -0.88
C THR A 182 -8.31 16.68 -0.64
N ALA A 183 -9.19 17.27 -1.45
CA ALA A 183 -9.65 18.65 -1.25
C ALA A 183 -10.34 18.84 0.10
N SER A 184 -11.15 17.86 0.52
CA SER A 184 -11.84 17.90 1.82
C SER A 184 -10.87 17.82 2.99
N VAL A 185 -9.80 17.02 2.89
CA VAL A 185 -8.75 16.95 3.93
C VAL A 185 -8.02 18.30 4.05
N LEU A 186 -7.64 18.92 2.93
CA LEU A 186 -6.96 20.22 2.93
C LEU A 186 -7.82 21.35 3.50
N THR A 187 -9.13 21.32 3.25
CA THR A 187 -10.11 22.31 3.74
C THR A 187 -10.72 21.95 5.09
N LEU A 188 -10.32 20.82 5.70
CA LEU A 188 -10.92 20.25 6.92
C LEU A 188 -12.45 20.11 6.84
N HIS A 189 -12.98 19.76 5.67
CA HIS A 189 -14.40 19.57 5.43
C HIS A 189 -14.91 18.25 6.04
N LEU A 190 -15.18 18.30 7.35
CA LEU A 190 -15.60 17.14 8.16
C LEU A 190 -16.77 16.33 7.58
N PRO A 191 -17.80 16.92 6.95
CA PRO A 191 -18.90 16.15 6.38
C PRO A 191 -18.48 15.10 5.34
N VAL A 192 -17.41 15.36 4.56
CA VAL A 192 -16.87 14.37 3.61
C VAL A 192 -15.89 13.42 4.29
N ILE A 193 -15.06 13.95 5.20
CA ILE A 193 -14.01 13.17 5.88
C ILE A 193 -14.61 12.07 6.76
N LEU A 194 -15.63 12.39 7.57
CA LEU A 194 -16.19 11.47 8.56
C LEU A 194 -16.76 10.18 7.95
N PRO A 195 -17.59 10.22 6.88
CA PRO A 195 -18.04 9.00 6.20
C PRO A 195 -16.88 8.15 5.67
N ILE A 196 -15.90 8.76 4.99
CA ILE A 196 -14.74 8.04 4.45
C ILE A 196 -13.96 7.37 5.58
N LEU A 197 -13.68 8.08 6.67
CA LEU A 197 -12.97 7.54 7.83
C LEU A 197 -13.74 6.42 8.52
N ALA A 198 -15.06 6.59 8.69
CA ALA A 198 -15.91 5.55 9.27
C ALA A 198 -15.89 4.28 8.40
N GLY A 199 -16.01 4.43 7.08
CA GLY A 199 -15.86 3.36 6.11
C GLY A 199 -14.49 2.69 6.18
N LEU A 200 -13.43 3.48 6.25
CA LEU A 200 -12.06 3.00 6.35
C LEU A 200 -11.84 2.15 7.61
N ILE A 201 -12.31 2.60 8.77
CA ILE A 201 -12.18 1.85 10.03
C ILE A 201 -12.95 0.51 9.93
N LEU A 202 -14.21 0.55 9.52
CA LEU A 202 -15.03 -0.66 9.36
C LEU A 202 -14.40 -1.62 8.34
N GLY A 203 -13.91 -1.07 7.24
CA GLY A 203 -13.24 -1.80 6.17
C GLY A 203 -11.94 -2.46 6.62
N VAL A 204 -11.09 -1.78 7.40
CA VAL A 204 -9.85 -2.38 7.93
C VAL A 204 -10.19 -3.55 8.86
N LEU A 205 -11.19 -3.41 9.74
CA LEU A 205 -11.61 -4.48 10.64
C LEU A 205 -12.16 -5.70 9.89
N PHE A 206 -12.98 -5.47 8.86
CA PHE A 206 -13.51 -6.53 8.02
C PHE A 206 -12.42 -7.18 7.14
N THR A 207 -11.67 -6.36 6.42
CA THR A 207 -10.69 -6.84 5.44
C THR A 207 -9.52 -7.53 6.12
N SER A 208 -9.03 -7.05 7.27
CA SER A 208 -7.96 -7.75 8.00
C SER A 208 -8.36 -9.16 8.43
N ARG A 209 -9.62 -9.38 8.84
CA ARG A 209 -10.17 -10.71 9.12
C ARG A 209 -10.28 -11.56 7.87
N LEU A 210 -10.81 -10.99 6.78
CA LEU A 210 -10.93 -11.70 5.50
C LEU A 210 -9.56 -12.13 4.97
N VAL A 211 -8.60 -11.20 4.91
CA VAL A 211 -7.24 -11.47 4.43
C VAL A 211 -6.53 -12.48 5.32
N ARG A 212 -6.71 -12.41 6.65
CA ARG A 212 -6.18 -13.43 7.55
C ARG A 212 -6.74 -14.82 7.23
N PHE A 213 -8.06 -14.93 7.10
CA PHE A 213 -8.71 -16.18 6.74
C PHE A 213 -8.20 -16.72 5.40
N LEU A 214 -8.05 -15.85 4.39
CA LEU A 214 -7.51 -16.23 3.09
C LEU A 214 -6.05 -16.67 3.17
N LEU A 215 -5.21 -16.00 3.97
CA LEU A 215 -3.82 -16.41 4.18
C LEU A 215 -3.69 -17.75 4.92
N GLU A 216 -4.63 -18.08 5.82
CA GLU A 216 -4.65 -19.35 6.56
C GLU A 216 -5.22 -20.51 5.74
N LYS A 217 -6.25 -20.28 4.91
CA LYS A 217 -6.96 -21.35 4.17
C LYS A 217 -6.59 -21.46 2.68
N TYR A 218 -6.31 -20.34 2.03
CA TYR A 218 -6.01 -20.21 0.60
C TYR A 218 -4.67 -19.50 0.40
N THR A 219 -3.65 -19.98 1.12
CA THR A 219 -2.35 -19.32 1.24
C THR A 219 -1.74 -19.04 -0.13
N MET A 220 -1.70 -20.03 -1.02
CA MET A 220 -1.03 -19.90 -2.31
C MET A 220 -1.76 -18.94 -3.25
N GLU A 221 -3.09 -18.99 -3.27
CA GLU A 221 -3.95 -18.12 -4.07
C GLU A 221 -3.84 -16.67 -3.57
N THR A 222 -3.80 -16.47 -2.25
CA THR A 222 -3.65 -15.14 -1.64
C THR A 222 -2.29 -14.54 -1.96
N TYR A 223 -1.20 -15.31 -1.82
CA TYR A 223 0.12 -14.85 -2.25
C TYR A 223 0.18 -14.58 -3.76
N SER A 224 -0.50 -15.37 -4.58
CA SER A 224 -0.58 -15.16 -6.02
C SER A 224 -1.27 -13.84 -6.36
N ALA A 225 -2.36 -13.51 -5.65
CA ALA A 225 -3.00 -12.21 -5.76
C ALA A 225 -2.05 -11.09 -5.34
N MET A 226 -1.39 -11.22 -4.18
CA MET A 226 -0.42 -10.23 -3.68
C MET A 226 0.74 -10.01 -4.67
N ILE A 227 1.27 -11.07 -5.31
CA ILE A 227 2.30 -10.96 -6.35
C ILE A 227 1.79 -10.17 -7.55
N GLY A 228 0.57 -10.47 -8.02
CA GLY A 228 -0.07 -9.72 -9.11
C GLY A 228 -0.23 -8.24 -8.78
N LEU A 229 -0.73 -7.92 -7.58
CA LEU A 229 -0.89 -6.55 -7.09
C LEU A 229 0.45 -5.80 -7.02
N VAL A 230 1.45 -6.41 -6.37
CA VAL A 230 2.79 -5.82 -6.22
C VAL A 230 3.46 -5.64 -7.58
N ALA A 231 3.35 -6.61 -8.50
CA ALA A 231 3.87 -6.47 -9.86
C ALA A 231 3.15 -5.37 -10.65
N GLY A 232 1.83 -5.25 -10.53
CA GLY A 232 1.05 -4.20 -11.18
C GLY A 232 1.41 -2.81 -10.66
N SER A 233 1.74 -2.68 -9.37
CA SER A 233 2.20 -1.41 -8.77
C SER A 233 3.50 -0.89 -9.39
N ILE A 234 4.37 -1.78 -9.90
CA ILE A 234 5.58 -1.38 -10.63
C ILE A 234 5.17 -0.57 -11.86
N ILE A 235 4.21 -1.06 -12.65
CA ILE A 235 3.68 -0.34 -13.82
C ILE A 235 3.04 0.99 -13.43
N ALA A 236 2.28 1.01 -12.33
CA ALA A 236 1.70 2.25 -11.80
C ALA A 236 2.79 3.29 -11.49
N VAL A 237 3.88 2.89 -10.84
CA VAL A 237 5.01 3.78 -10.52
C VAL A 237 5.71 4.26 -11.80
N PHE A 238 5.96 3.38 -12.78
CA PHE A 238 6.57 3.76 -14.06
C PHE A 238 5.69 4.72 -14.88
N HIS A 239 4.37 4.51 -14.89
CA HIS A 239 3.42 5.40 -15.56
C HIS A 239 3.48 6.81 -14.97
N ASN A 240 3.55 6.92 -13.63
CA ASN A 240 3.67 8.19 -12.93
C ASN A 240 5.06 8.86 -13.06
N ALA A 241 6.07 8.13 -13.51
CA ALA A 241 7.43 8.63 -13.69
C ALA A 241 7.68 9.33 -15.04
N GLY A 242 6.67 9.38 -15.94
CA GLY A 242 6.84 9.62 -17.38
C GLY A 242 7.21 11.06 -17.84
N GLY A 243 8.07 11.09 -18.88
CA GLY A 243 8.46 12.20 -19.77
C GLY A 243 9.62 11.79 -20.71
N LEU A 244 9.89 12.53 -21.81
CA LEU A 244 11.14 12.37 -22.59
C LEU A 244 12.33 12.67 -21.67
N MET A 245 13.14 11.67 -21.36
CA MET A 245 14.24 11.81 -20.40
C MET A 245 15.50 12.32 -21.08
N GLU A 246 16.07 13.40 -20.56
CA GLU A 246 17.47 13.71 -20.83
C GLU A 246 18.36 12.57 -20.36
N ALA A 247 19.48 12.33 -21.06
CA ALA A 247 20.38 11.21 -20.77
C ALA A 247 20.88 11.21 -19.31
N GLN A 248 21.08 12.39 -18.71
CA GLN A 248 21.49 12.53 -17.32
C GLN A 248 20.42 12.01 -16.34
N VAL A 249 19.15 12.34 -16.56
CA VAL A 249 18.05 11.89 -15.71
C VAL A 249 17.91 10.38 -15.78
N LEU A 250 18.13 9.78 -16.95
CA LEU A 250 18.07 8.33 -17.13
C LEU A 250 19.18 7.61 -16.36
N ILE A 251 20.42 8.13 -16.39
CA ILE A 251 21.54 7.57 -15.62
C ILE A 251 21.27 7.63 -14.12
N VAL A 252 20.83 8.79 -13.61
CA VAL A 252 20.52 8.95 -12.19
C VAL A 252 19.37 8.03 -11.79
N SER A 253 18.33 7.92 -12.62
CA SER A 253 17.18 7.05 -12.34
C SER A 253 17.55 5.56 -12.34
N LEU A 254 18.49 5.13 -13.20
CA LEU A 254 19.02 3.77 -13.17
C LEU A 254 19.82 3.51 -11.89
N LEU A 255 20.65 4.47 -11.46
CA LEU A 255 21.42 4.35 -10.22
C LEU A 255 20.50 4.27 -9.00
N THR A 256 19.45 5.10 -8.93
CA THR A 256 18.49 5.06 -7.83
C THR A 256 17.65 3.78 -7.85
N PHE A 257 17.25 3.28 -9.01
CA PHE A 257 16.61 1.97 -9.14
C PHE A 257 17.48 0.84 -8.58
N MET A 258 18.76 0.81 -8.97
CA MET A 258 19.71 -0.18 -8.46
C MET A 258 19.96 -0.04 -6.95
N ALA A 259 19.99 1.20 -6.43
CA ALA A 259 20.07 1.44 -4.99
C ALA A 259 18.86 0.87 -4.24
N GLY A 260 17.64 1.03 -4.78
CA GLY A 260 16.42 0.45 -4.23
C GLY A 260 16.45 -1.09 -4.22
N LEU A 261 16.87 -1.71 -5.33
CA LEU A 261 17.07 -3.17 -5.42
C LEU A 261 18.06 -3.69 -4.36
N PHE A 262 19.19 -2.99 -4.22
CA PHE A 262 20.24 -3.35 -3.27
C PHE A 262 19.77 -3.20 -1.83
N LEU A 263 19.03 -2.14 -1.51
CA LEU A 263 18.46 -1.90 -0.18
C LEU A 263 17.59 -3.08 0.27
N VAL A 264 16.72 -3.59 -0.59
CA VAL A 264 15.87 -4.75 -0.24
C VAL A 264 16.69 -6.00 0.03
N SER A 265 17.75 -6.22 -0.74
CA SER A 265 18.67 -7.34 -0.51
C SER A 265 19.34 -7.27 0.86
N ILE A 266 19.72 -6.06 1.31
CA ILE A 266 20.24 -5.84 2.67
C ILE A 266 19.16 -6.10 3.72
N LEU A 267 17.98 -5.48 3.57
CA LEU A 267 16.89 -5.60 4.54
C LEU A 267 16.48 -7.06 4.75
N LYS A 268 16.42 -7.86 3.69
CA LYS A 268 16.11 -9.30 3.78
C LYS A 268 17.21 -10.13 4.42
N LYS A 269 18.48 -9.80 4.23
CA LYS A 269 19.58 -10.45 4.97
C LYS A 269 19.49 -10.17 6.47
N VAL A 270 19.23 -8.93 6.85
CA VAL A 270 19.07 -8.54 8.26
C VAL A 270 17.84 -9.22 8.88
N GLN A 271 16.73 -9.32 8.14
CA GLN A 271 15.54 -10.02 8.60
C GLN A 271 15.79 -11.50 8.88
N ASN A 272 16.58 -12.19 8.04
CA ASN A 272 16.84 -13.62 8.21
C ASN A 272 17.89 -13.92 9.30
N ALA A 273 18.66 -12.91 9.73
CA ALA A 273 19.75 -13.08 10.69
C ALA A 273 19.34 -12.89 12.16
N GLY A 274 18.10 -12.48 12.45
CA GLY A 274 17.62 -12.23 13.81
C GLY A 274 16.20 -12.72 14.04
#